data_AF-A0A838RXK4-F1
#
_entry.id   AF-A0A838RXK4-F1
#
_cell.length_a   1.000
_cell.length_b   1.000
_cell.length_c   1.000
_cell.angle_alpha   90.00
_cell.angle_beta   90.00
_cell.angle_gamma   90.00
#
_symmetry.space_group_name_H-M   'P 1'
#
loop_
_entity.id
_entity.type
_entity.pdbx_description
1 polymer ?
#
loop_
_entity_poly.entity_id
_entity_poly.type
_entity_poly.pdbx_seq_one_letter_code
_entity_poly.pdbx_strand_id
1 'polypeptide(L)'
;MKNLGLLSLLFIWVLMVEVAAVAGQTPGTSPVPKSPPAAPAGETQEPLKVFTEEVIIPIFVLDGNRRFDPTLEVEDLLVFEDDVLQEIRSVRREPSSVLLLLDTAGEKNPAMKTSITREIASLLISNLRSGDRVAAIQFGDHVETIHSWTTQTDKVVQALKAKLFSGKRSRLVDGLMAGAAHLREVPAGGRHVVLITDGVTSLADRTRFRTD
;
A
#
# COMPACT_ATOMS: atom_id res chain seq x y z
N MET A 1 60.41 -29.98 37.66
CA MET A 1 60.03 -30.74 38.88
C MET A 1 58.50 -30.77 38.95
N LYS A 2 57.87 -31.96 39.00
CA LYS A 2 56.41 -32.16 39.19
C LYS A 2 55.50 -31.58 38.06
N ASN A 3 54.26 -32.03 37.85
CA ASN A 3 53.66 -33.37 37.61
C ASN A 3 52.16 -33.15 37.27
N LEU A 4 51.49 -34.14 36.65
CA LEU A 4 50.04 -34.18 36.29
C LEU A 4 49.58 -33.15 35.22
N GLY A 5 48.62 -33.41 34.33
CA GLY A 5 48.09 -34.71 33.85
C GLY A 5 46.55 -34.90 33.94
N LEU A 6 45.86 -34.89 32.80
CA LEU A 6 44.53 -35.49 32.49
C LEU A 6 44.39 -35.48 30.93
N LEU A 7 44.10 -36.60 30.25
CA LEU A 7 42.80 -37.07 29.72
C LEU A 7 42.00 -36.04 28.88
N SER A 8 41.33 -36.39 27.77
CA SER A 8 41.01 -37.74 27.22
C SER A 8 41.02 -37.80 25.68
N LEU A 9 40.76 -39.00 25.13
CA LEU A 9 41.09 -39.47 23.78
C LEU A 9 40.43 -38.73 22.60
N LEU A 10 41.19 -38.66 21.50
CA LEU A 10 40.71 -38.53 20.11
C LEU A 10 41.00 -39.84 19.38
N PHE A 11 40.05 -40.39 18.62
CA PHE A 11 40.35 -41.43 17.61
C PHE A 11 39.27 -41.54 16.52
N ILE A 12 39.70 -41.46 15.26
CA ILE A 12 38.93 -41.78 14.04
C ILE A 12 39.64 -42.96 13.38
N TRP A 13 38.95 -44.03 12.98
CA TRP A 13 39.43 -45.06 12.05
C TRP A 13 38.28 -45.71 11.25
N VAL A 14 38.61 -46.43 10.17
CA VAL A 14 37.78 -46.53 8.96
C VAL A 14 37.76 -47.94 8.31
N LEU A 15 36.54 -48.46 8.05
CA LEU A 15 36.11 -49.41 6.97
C LEU A 15 36.58 -50.90 6.93
N MET A 16 35.74 -51.73 6.26
CA MET A 16 35.89 -53.12 5.74
C MET A 16 35.72 -54.30 6.74
N VAL A 17 34.95 -55.40 6.54
CA VAL A 17 34.48 -56.27 5.39
C VAL A 17 35.43 -57.47 5.15
N GLU A 18 35.05 -58.76 5.14
CA GLU A 18 33.77 -59.51 5.44
C GLU A 18 34.10 -60.96 5.96
N VAL A 19 33.42 -62.14 5.79
CA VAL A 19 32.33 -62.69 4.92
C VAL A 19 31.73 -64.04 5.49
N ALA A 20 30.55 -64.47 5.01
CA ALA A 20 29.95 -65.84 5.02
C ALA A 20 29.50 -66.50 6.36
N ALA A 21 28.54 -67.46 6.42
CA ALA A 21 27.74 -68.18 5.39
C ALA A 21 26.26 -68.35 5.86
N VAL A 22 25.23 -67.93 5.11
CA VAL A 22 24.47 -68.63 4.04
C VAL A 22 23.55 -69.79 4.48
N ALA A 23 22.22 -69.56 4.40
CA ALA A 23 21.20 -70.56 4.03
C ALA A 23 19.86 -69.91 3.60
N GLY A 24 19.45 -70.07 2.34
CA GLY A 24 18.04 -69.99 1.89
C GLY A 24 17.39 -68.60 1.70
N GLN A 25 17.40 -68.08 0.47
CA GLN A 25 16.36 -67.15 -0.03
C GLN A 25 15.97 -67.52 -1.47
N THR A 26 14.67 -67.47 -1.78
CA THR A 26 14.11 -67.49 -3.13
C THR A 26 13.55 -66.10 -3.50
N PRO A 27 13.56 -65.70 -4.79
CA PRO A 27 13.31 -64.32 -5.16
C PRO A 27 11.83 -63.97 -5.34
N GLY A 28 11.43 -62.85 -4.73
CA GLY A 28 10.64 -61.81 -5.41
C GLY A 28 9.13 -61.98 -5.56
N THR A 29 8.36 -61.52 -4.55
CA THR A 29 7.07 -60.84 -4.80
C THR A 29 6.96 -59.62 -3.88
N SER A 30 6.97 -58.41 -4.45
CA SER A 30 6.73 -57.18 -3.67
C SER A 30 5.28 -57.12 -3.20
N PRO A 31 4.99 -56.85 -1.91
CA PRO A 31 3.62 -56.71 -1.44
C PRO A 31 3.00 -55.43 -2.01
N VAL A 32 1.91 -55.57 -2.76
CA VAL A 32 1.10 -54.44 -3.22
C VAL A 32 0.55 -53.70 -1.99
N PRO A 33 0.73 -52.37 -1.86
CA PRO A 33 0.09 -51.61 -0.80
C PRO A 33 -1.44 -51.77 -0.90
N LYS A 34 -2.07 -52.28 0.16
CA LYS A 34 -3.54 -52.28 0.25
C LYS A 34 -4.01 -50.83 0.23
N SER A 35 -4.72 -50.44 -0.82
CA SER A 35 -5.47 -49.18 -0.84
C SER A 35 -6.36 -49.11 0.40
N PRO A 36 -6.41 -47.96 1.11
CA PRO A 36 -7.40 -47.74 2.15
C PRO A 36 -8.83 -47.97 1.60
N PRO A 37 -9.79 -48.42 2.43
CA PRO A 37 -11.19 -48.44 2.04
C PRO A 37 -11.60 -47.07 1.52
N ALA A 38 -12.37 -47.03 0.43
CA ALA A 38 -12.89 -45.77 -0.09
C ALA A 38 -13.71 -45.09 1.01
N ALA A 39 -13.34 -43.84 1.33
CA ALA A 39 -14.17 -43.02 2.19
C ALA A 39 -15.57 -42.88 1.56
N PRO A 40 -16.65 -42.80 2.36
CA PRO A 40 -17.94 -42.40 1.82
C PRO A 40 -17.76 -41.07 1.07
N ALA A 41 -18.38 -40.93 -0.10
CA ALA A 41 -18.18 -39.79 -0.99
C ALA A 41 -18.45 -38.48 -0.21
N GLY A 42 -17.37 -37.79 0.14
CA GLY A 42 -17.44 -36.69 1.11
C GLY A 42 -18.33 -35.58 0.59
N GLU A 43 -19.33 -35.22 1.37
CA GLU A 43 -20.13 -34.02 1.13
C GLU A 43 -19.17 -32.84 0.93
N THR A 44 -19.29 -32.15 -0.20
CA THR A 44 -18.45 -31.00 -0.52
C THR A 44 -18.74 -29.90 0.50
N GLN A 45 -17.93 -29.84 1.56
CA GLN A 45 -18.13 -28.93 2.69
C GLN A 45 -18.25 -27.50 2.16
N GLU A 46 -19.44 -26.91 2.32
CA GLU A 46 -19.71 -25.58 1.82
C GLU A 46 -18.78 -24.58 2.55
N PRO A 47 -18.02 -23.74 1.83
CA PRO A 47 -16.95 -22.96 2.44
C PRO A 47 -17.50 -21.99 3.48
N LEU A 48 -17.10 -22.19 4.74
CA LEU A 48 -17.55 -21.42 5.90
C LEU A 48 -17.26 -19.92 5.72
N LYS A 49 -18.30 -19.16 5.38
CA LYS A 49 -18.23 -17.70 5.29
C LYS A 49 -18.40 -17.08 6.68
N VAL A 50 -17.28 -16.78 7.32
CA VAL A 50 -17.25 -15.92 8.51
C VAL A 50 -17.35 -14.48 8.05
N PHE A 51 -18.29 -13.72 8.60
CA PHE A 51 -18.32 -12.26 8.47
C PHE A 51 -17.48 -11.66 9.60
N THR A 52 -16.52 -10.82 9.25
CA THR A 52 -15.66 -10.09 10.20
C THR A 52 -15.69 -8.62 9.84
N GLU A 53 -15.82 -7.76 10.84
CA GLU A 53 -15.73 -6.31 10.69
C GLU A 53 -14.29 -5.86 11.04
N GLU A 54 -13.61 -5.19 10.11
CA GLU A 54 -12.22 -4.71 10.28
C GLU A 54 -12.21 -3.18 10.42
N VAL A 55 -11.84 -2.68 11.61
CA VAL A 55 -11.63 -1.24 11.84
C VAL A 55 -10.23 -0.85 11.39
N ILE A 56 -10.13 -0.19 10.22
CA ILE A 56 -8.85 0.24 9.65
C ILE A 56 -8.46 1.62 10.19
N ILE A 57 -7.45 1.67 11.06
CA ILE A 57 -6.92 2.90 11.65
C ILE A 57 -5.67 3.35 10.86
N PRO A 58 -5.70 4.48 10.11
CA PRO A 58 -4.52 5.00 9.41
C PRO A 58 -3.58 5.71 10.39
N ILE A 59 -2.38 5.18 10.57
CA ILE A 59 -1.36 5.69 11.49
C ILE A 59 -0.12 6.21 10.76
N PHE A 60 0.54 7.21 11.35
CA PHE A 60 1.87 7.68 10.97
C PHE A 60 2.62 8.14 12.21
N VAL A 61 3.93 7.89 12.25
CA VAL A 61 4.81 8.33 13.34
C VAL A 61 5.82 9.34 12.79
N LEU A 62 6.21 10.29 13.63
CA LEU A 62 7.21 11.30 13.33
C LEU A 62 8.34 11.22 14.35
N ASP A 63 9.58 11.39 13.90
CA ASP A 63 10.75 11.50 14.78
C ASP A 63 10.74 12.83 15.56
N GLY A 64 11.68 12.99 16.49
CA GLY A 64 11.85 14.24 17.26
C GLY A 64 12.13 15.50 16.41
N ASN A 65 12.47 15.33 15.13
CA ASN A 65 12.66 16.41 14.15
C ASN A 65 11.43 16.60 13.23
N ARG A 66 10.30 15.96 13.55
CA ARG A 66 9.03 15.95 12.81
C ARG A 66 9.09 15.32 11.42
N ARG A 67 10.07 14.45 11.15
CA ARG A 67 10.20 13.69 9.89
C ARG A 67 9.44 12.38 10.00
N PHE A 68 8.82 11.91 8.92
CA PHE A 68 8.13 10.62 8.91
C PHE A 68 9.09 9.47 9.26
N ASP A 69 8.70 8.65 10.22
CA ASP A 69 9.49 7.49 10.64
C ASP A 69 9.03 6.20 9.93
N PRO A 70 9.89 5.55 9.11
CA PRO A 70 9.58 4.30 8.43
C PRO A 70 9.89 3.03 9.25
N THR A 71 10.35 3.10 10.50
CA THR A 71 10.73 1.90 11.28
C THR A 71 9.64 1.37 12.22
N LEU A 72 8.44 1.95 12.22
CA LEU A 72 7.32 1.51 13.05
C LEU A 72 6.92 0.04 12.80
N GLU A 73 6.92 -0.77 13.86
CA GLU A 73 6.51 -2.19 13.86
C GLU A 73 5.13 -2.38 14.54
N VAL A 74 4.67 -3.62 14.78
CA VAL A 74 3.37 -3.88 15.46
C VAL A 74 3.52 -3.69 16.97
N GLU A 75 4.67 -4.10 17.47
CA GLU A 75 5.09 -4.18 18.87
C GLU A 75 5.25 -2.79 19.53
N ASP A 76 5.41 -1.74 18.72
CA ASP A 76 5.42 -0.34 19.14
C ASP A 76 4.02 0.22 19.49
N LEU A 77 2.94 -0.52 19.18
CA LEU A 77 1.57 0.00 19.19
C LEU A 77 0.72 -0.61 20.29
N LEU A 78 0.06 0.25 21.05
CA LEU A 78 -1.03 -0.09 21.96
C LEU A 78 -2.29 0.65 21.52
N VAL A 79 -3.34 -0.09 21.17
CA VAL A 79 -4.65 0.45 20.77
C VAL A 79 -5.64 0.19 21.89
N PHE A 80 -6.36 1.22 22.32
CA PHE A 80 -7.40 1.12 23.34
C PHE A 80 -8.74 1.60 22.79
N GLU A 81 -9.81 0.95 23.21
CA GLU A 81 -11.21 1.33 22.96
C GLU A 81 -11.95 1.24 24.30
N ASP A 82 -12.57 2.34 24.74
CA ASP A 82 -13.20 2.48 26.07
C ASP A 82 -12.36 1.91 27.24
N ASP A 83 -11.09 2.34 27.30
CA ASP A 83 -10.03 1.89 28.23
C ASP A 83 -9.65 0.40 28.15
N VAL A 84 -10.22 -0.38 27.23
CA VAL A 84 -9.88 -1.79 26.98
C VAL A 84 -8.80 -1.90 25.89
N LEU A 85 -7.71 -2.62 26.18
CA LEU A 85 -6.64 -2.92 25.22
C LEU A 85 -7.14 -3.87 24.12
N GLN A 86 -6.94 -3.49 22.86
CA GLN A 86 -7.41 -4.23 21.68
C GLN A 86 -6.29 -5.03 21.00
N GLU A 87 -6.65 -6.19 20.42
CA GLU A 87 -5.70 -7.08 19.74
C GLU A 87 -5.49 -6.65 18.27
N ILE A 88 -4.27 -6.18 17.95
CA ILE A 88 -3.92 -5.72 16.59
C ILE A 88 -3.76 -6.93 15.66
N ARG A 89 -4.78 -7.19 14.82
CA ARG A 89 -4.81 -8.33 13.88
C ARG A 89 -3.77 -8.25 12.77
N SER A 90 -3.43 -7.06 12.29
CA SER A 90 -2.35 -6.82 11.32
C SER A 90 -1.95 -5.35 11.29
N VAL A 91 -0.70 -5.06 10.92
CA VAL A 91 -0.28 -3.75 10.41
C VAL A 91 0.27 -3.96 9.01
N ARG A 92 -0.16 -3.13 8.06
CA ARG A 92 0.22 -3.24 6.64
C ARG A 92 0.44 -1.86 6.02
N ARG A 93 1.45 -1.76 5.16
CA ARG A 93 1.85 -0.50 4.50
C ARG A 93 1.27 -0.46 3.09
N GLU A 94 -0.01 -0.10 3.01
CA GLU A 94 -0.75 0.00 1.75
C GLU A 94 -0.23 1.14 0.86
N PRO A 95 -0.15 0.97 -0.47
CA PRO A 95 0.13 2.05 -1.41
C PRO A 95 -0.97 3.13 -1.40
N SER A 96 -0.57 4.39 -1.46
CA SER A 96 -1.49 5.53 -1.45
C SER A 96 -2.10 5.78 -2.83
N SER A 97 -3.39 6.12 -2.86
CA SER A 97 -4.09 6.65 -4.05
C SER A 97 -4.27 8.17 -3.90
N VAL A 98 -3.34 8.94 -4.47
CA VAL A 98 -3.25 10.40 -4.33
C VAL A 98 -3.86 11.10 -5.55
N LEU A 99 -4.98 11.80 -5.34
CA LEU A 99 -5.57 12.69 -6.33
C LEU A 99 -5.02 14.11 -6.15
N LEU A 100 -4.46 14.70 -7.21
CA LEU A 100 -4.18 16.13 -7.27
C LEU A 100 -5.36 16.89 -7.86
N LEU A 101 -5.87 17.87 -7.10
CA LEU A 101 -6.80 18.90 -7.57
C LEU A 101 -6.03 20.21 -7.70
N LEU A 102 -5.83 20.67 -8.94
CA LEU A 102 -4.96 21.80 -9.26
C LEU A 102 -5.78 23.01 -9.69
N ASP A 103 -5.82 24.05 -8.86
CA ASP A 103 -6.37 25.34 -9.27
C ASP A 103 -5.41 26.01 -10.25
N THR A 104 -5.95 26.36 -11.42
CA THR A 104 -5.23 27.08 -12.47
C THR A 104 -5.90 28.41 -12.80
N ALA A 105 -6.88 28.83 -11.99
CA ALA A 105 -7.45 30.16 -12.09
C ALA A 105 -6.46 31.24 -11.61
N GLY A 106 -6.94 32.49 -11.56
CA GLY A 106 -6.33 33.48 -10.68
C GLY A 106 -4.93 33.95 -11.07
N GLU A 107 -4.45 33.75 -12.32
CA GLU A 107 -3.10 34.13 -12.78
C GLU A 107 -2.67 35.59 -12.49
N LYS A 108 -3.64 36.49 -12.25
CA LYS A 108 -3.40 37.87 -11.79
C LYS A 108 -2.92 37.98 -10.33
N ASN A 109 -3.18 36.97 -9.50
CA ASN A 109 -2.60 36.82 -8.17
C ASN A 109 -1.15 36.31 -8.35
N PRO A 110 -0.12 37.08 -7.96
CA PRO A 110 1.26 36.65 -8.14
C PRO A 110 1.63 35.37 -7.35
N ALA A 111 0.83 34.98 -6.37
CA ALA A 111 0.98 33.72 -5.63
C ALA A 111 0.40 32.50 -6.37
N MET A 112 -0.64 32.68 -7.20
CA MET A 112 -1.27 31.60 -7.97
C MET A 112 -0.91 31.69 -9.46
N LYS A 113 0.31 31.22 -9.78
CA LYS A 113 0.77 31.04 -11.16
C LYS A 113 0.73 29.57 -11.52
N THR A 114 0.19 29.23 -12.69
CA THR A 114 0.19 27.87 -13.27
C THR A 114 1.57 27.20 -13.25
N SER A 115 2.66 27.98 -13.36
CA SER A 115 4.03 27.48 -13.21
C SER A 115 4.35 26.97 -11.80
N ILE A 116 3.89 27.67 -10.76
CA ILE A 116 4.09 27.31 -9.35
C ILE A 116 3.20 26.11 -9.00
N THR A 117 1.93 26.13 -9.41
CA THR A 117 1.02 24.97 -9.27
C THR A 117 1.63 23.71 -9.89
N ARG A 118 2.21 23.83 -11.10
CA ARG A 118 2.93 22.73 -11.78
C ARG A 118 4.17 22.26 -11.03
N GLU A 119 4.96 23.18 -10.48
CA GLU A 119 6.20 22.89 -9.76
C GLU A 119 5.92 22.12 -8.47
N ILE A 120 4.98 22.61 -7.64
CA ILE A 120 4.54 21.94 -6.41
C ILE A 120 3.95 20.57 -6.72
N ALA A 121 3.06 20.47 -7.72
CA ALA A 121 2.48 19.20 -8.16
C ALA A 121 3.56 18.20 -8.63
N SER A 122 4.55 18.66 -9.39
CA SER A 122 5.66 17.80 -9.87
C SER A 122 6.54 17.33 -8.71
N LEU A 123 6.90 18.23 -7.79
CA LEU A 123 7.71 17.90 -6.62
C LEU A 123 7.00 16.87 -5.73
N LEU A 124 5.70 17.01 -5.51
CA LEU A 124 4.90 16.05 -4.75
C LEU A 124 4.90 14.68 -5.44
N ILE A 125 4.61 14.62 -6.75
CA ILE A 125 4.61 13.37 -7.52
C ILE A 125 5.98 12.67 -7.47
N SER A 126 7.09 13.42 -7.53
CA SER A 126 8.44 12.88 -7.42
C SER A 126 8.83 12.42 -6.01
N ASN A 127 8.01 12.67 -4.98
CA ASN A 127 8.20 12.17 -3.62
C ASN A 127 7.17 11.09 -3.21
N LEU A 128 6.32 10.63 -4.14
CA LEU A 128 5.47 9.46 -3.93
C LEU A 128 6.31 8.18 -3.84
N ARG A 129 5.81 7.19 -3.10
CA ARG A 129 6.48 5.90 -2.87
C ARG A 129 6.32 4.98 -4.08
N SER A 130 7.22 4.01 -4.20
CA SER A 130 7.05 2.94 -5.18
C SER A 130 5.75 2.17 -4.90
N GLY A 131 4.89 2.05 -5.92
CA GLY A 131 3.56 1.44 -5.81
C GLY A 131 2.41 2.45 -5.62
N ASP A 132 2.68 3.68 -5.15
CA ASP A 132 1.64 4.71 -5.03
C ASP A 132 1.00 5.02 -6.39
N ARG A 133 -0.30 5.29 -6.37
CA ARG A 133 -1.12 5.60 -7.54
C ARG A 133 -1.47 7.08 -7.53
N VAL A 134 -1.29 7.76 -8.64
CA VAL A 134 -1.63 9.18 -8.79
C VAL A 134 -2.56 9.43 -9.97
N ALA A 135 -3.51 10.33 -9.77
CA ALA A 135 -4.29 11.01 -10.80
C ALA A 135 -4.19 12.52 -10.61
N ALA A 136 -4.40 13.29 -11.68
CA ALA A 136 -4.36 14.75 -11.64
C ALA A 136 -5.51 15.35 -12.46
N ILE A 137 -6.19 16.32 -11.86
CA ILE A 137 -7.28 17.12 -12.46
C ILE A 137 -6.91 18.59 -12.29
N GLN A 138 -7.12 19.40 -13.33
CA GLN A 138 -7.06 20.86 -13.25
C GLN A 138 -8.48 21.46 -13.20
N PHE A 139 -8.64 22.55 -12.46
CA PHE A 139 -9.86 23.35 -12.46
C PHE A 139 -9.54 24.84 -12.54
N GLY A 140 -10.30 25.53 -13.38
CA GLY A 140 -10.20 26.96 -13.65
C GLY A 140 -11.44 27.38 -14.43
N ASP A 141 -11.30 28.04 -15.59
CA ASP A 141 -12.47 28.44 -16.41
C ASP A 141 -13.32 27.25 -16.88
N HIS A 142 -12.75 26.04 -16.84
CA HIS A 142 -13.37 24.71 -17.00
C HIS A 142 -12.63 23.69 -16.11
N VAL A 143 -13.03 22.41 -16.12
CA VAL A 143 -12.41 21.32 -15.34
C VAL A 143 -11.99 20.20 -16.28
N GLU A 144 -10.76 19.68 -16.12
CA GLU A 144 -10.19 18.65 -17.00
C GLU A 144 -9.29 17.65 -16.26
N THR A 145 -9.34 16.39 -16.69
CA THR A 145 -8.39 15.36 -16.23
C THR A 145 -7.05 15.51 -16.99
N ILE A 146 -6.00 15.92 -16.28
CA ILE A 146 -4.61 15.91 -16.78
C ILE A 146 -4.18 14.46 -17.06
N HIS A 147 -4.36 13.57 -16.08
CA HIS A 147 -4.02 12.15 -16.19
C HIS A 147 -4.85 11.30 -15.21
N SER A 148 -5.41 10.18 -15.68
CA SER A 148 -6.12 9.20 -14.85
C SER A 148 -5.17 8.35 -13.99
N TRP A 149 -5.70 7.54 -13.07
CA TRP A 149 -4.93 6.75 -12.10
C TRP A 149 -3.79 5.90 -12.69
N THR A 150 -2.55 6.19 -12.32
CA THR A 150 -1.36 5.43 -12.73
C THR A 150 -0.29 5.36 -11.63
N THR A 151 0.56 4.34 -11.65
CA THR A 151 1.81 4.27 -10.87
C THR A 151 3.00 4.89 -11.61
N GLN A 152 2.84 5.24 -12.90
CA GLN A 152 3.89 5.83 -13.73
C GLN A 152 3.96 7.35 -13.53
N THR A 153 4.50 7.76 -12.39
CA THR A 153 4.65 9.15 -11.94
C THR A 153 5.22 10.09 -13.00
N ASP A 154 6.27 9.67 -13.72
CA ASP A 154 6.89 10.45 -14.80
C ASP A 154 5.91 10.86 -15.91
N LYS A 155 4.94 9.99 -16.25
CA LYS A 155 3.92 10.30 -17.27
C LYS A 155 2.94 11.36 -16.80
N VAL A 156 2.67 11.42 -15.50
CA VAL A 156 1.85 12.48 -14.89
C VAL A 156 2.65 13.79 -14.87
N VAL A 157 3.94 13.78 -14.51
CA VAL A 157 4.81 14.98 -14.57
C VAL A 157 4.94 15.50 -16.01
N GLN A 158 5.03 14.62 -17.01
CA GLN A 158 5.00 15.01 -18.42
C GLN A 158 3.64 15.58 -18.84
N ALA A 159 2.52 14.96 -18.43
CA ALA A 159 1.18 15.46 -18.70
C ALA A 159 0.93 16.84 -18.07
N LEU A 160 1.41 17.09 -16.84
CA LEU A 160 1.36 18.41 -16.20
C LEU A 160 2.13 19.48 -16.98
N LYS A 161 3.30 19.12 -17.54
CA LYS A 161 4.08 20.03 -18.41
C LYS A 161 3.37 20.36 -19.72
N ALA A 162 2.58 19.43 -20.27
CA ALA A 162 1.93 19.56 -21.58
C ALA A 162 0.48 20.10 -21.54
N LYS A 163 -0.28 19.87 -20.47
CA LYS A 163 -1.74 20.10 -20.43
C LYS A 163 -2.21 21.20 -19.48
N LEU A 164 -1.40 21.67 -18.54
CA LEU A 164 -1.83 22.71 -17.60
C LEU A 164 -2.10 24.04 -18.33
N PHE A 165 -3.34 24.51 -18.32
CA PHE A 165 -3.73 25.82 -18.84
C PHE A 165 -3.67 26.91 -17.75
N SER A 166 -3.69 28.19 -18.14
CA SER A 166 -3.99 29.31 -17.23
C SER A 166 -5.44 29.78 -17.42
N GLY A 167 -6.19 29.92 -16.33
CA GLY A 167 -7.59 30.36 -16.29
C GLY A 167 -7.81 31.63 -15.46
N LYS A 168 -9.03 32.16 -15.49
CA LYS A 168 -9.42 33.41 -14.81
C LYS A 168 -10.37 33.20 -13.64
N ARG A 169 -11.29 32.23 -13.72
CA ARG A 169 -12.29 31.92 -12.69
C ARG A 169 -11.98 30.59 -12.02
N SER A 170 -11.98 30.51 -10.69
CA SER A 170 -11.89 29.22 -10.00
C SER A 170 -13.28 28.56 -9.91
N ARG A 171 -13.32 27.27 -10.23
CA ARG A 171 -14.49 26.37 -10.14
C ARG A 171 -14.20 25.24 -9.14
N LEU A 172 -13.93 25.63 -7.91
CA LEU A 172 -13.55 24.70 -6.84
C LEU A 172 -14.61 23.62 -6.64
N VAL A 173 -15.91 23.94 -6.73
CA VAL A 173 -17.00 22.97 -6.57
C VAL A 173 -17.05 21.96 -7.72
N ASP A 174 -16.95 22.40 -8.98
CA ASP A 174 -16.90 21.48 -10.13
C ASP A 174 -15.66 20.56 -10.03
N GLY A 175 -14.51 21.11 -9.59
CA GLY A 175 -13.27 20.37 -9.38
C GLY A 175 -13.36 19.32 -8.26
N LEU A 176 -13.93 19.69 -7.11
CA LEU A 176 -14.16 18.78 -5.99
C LEU A 176 -15.15 17.66 -6.37
N MET A 177 -16.21 17.96 -7.14
CA MET A 177 -17.17 16.96 -7.61
C MET A 177 -16.54 15.99 -8.63
N ALA A 178 -15.71 16.49 -9.55
CA ALA A 178 -14.93 15.64 -10.45
C ALA A 178 -13.93 14.76 -9.68
N GLY A 179 -13.27 15.31 -8.67
CA GLY A 179 -12.38 14.55 -7.79
C GLY A 179 -13.11 13.46 -6.99
N ALA A 180 -14.27 13.77 -6.43
CA ALA A 180 -15.12 12.81 -5.74
C ALA A 180 -15.63 11.67 -6.64
N ALA A 181 -15.72 11.89 -7.96
CA ALA A 181 -15.96 10.82 -8.93
C ALA A 181 -14.70 9.94 -9.11
N HIS A 182 -13.54 10.54 -9.39
CA HIS A 182 -12.27 9.81 -9.53
C HIS A 182 -11.91 8.95 -8.30
N LEU A 183 -12.21 9.42 -7.09
CA LEU A 183 -11.96 8.66 -5.84
C LEU A 183 -12.85 7.42 -5.67
N ARG A 184 -13.93 7.27 -6.46
CA ARG A 184 -14.77 6.06 -6.47
C ARG A 184 -14.19 4.95 -7.35
N GLU A 185 -13.24 5.28 -8.22
CA GLU A 185 -12.57 4.33 -9.14
C GLU A 185 -11.45 3.51 -8.46
N VAL A 186 -11.00 3.95 -7.28
CA VAL A 186 -9.95 3.29 -6.48
C VAL A 186 -10.55 2.59 -5.25
N PRO A 187 -9.91 1.53 -4.69
CA PRO A 187 -10.34 0.89 -3.45
C PRO A 187 -10.48 1.88 -2.28
N ALA A 188 -11.21 1.47 -1.22
CA ALA A 188 -11.27 2.22 0.03
C ALA A 188 -9.98 2.00 0.86
N GLY A 189 -9.68 2.93 1.77
CA GLY A 189 -8.36 3.03 2.41
C GLY A 189 -7.33 3.74 1.51
N GLY A 190 -6.31 4.37 2.11
CA GLY A 190 -5.20 5.01 1.38
C GLY A 190 -5.58 6.12 0.38
N ARG A 191 -6.82 6.64 0.41
CA ARG A 191 -7.29 7.69 -0.51
C ARG A 191 -6.91 9.07 0.02
N HIS A 192 -6.16 9.84 -0.75
CA HIS A 192 -5.74 11.20 -0.40
C HIS A 192 -6.11 12.19 -1.50
N VAL A 193 -6.53 13.39 -1.09
CA VAL A 193 -6.73 14.53 -2.00
C VAL A 193 -5.75 15.63 -1.61
N VAL A 194 -5.00 16.12 -2.58
CA VAL A 194 -4.16 17.30 -2.41
C VAL A 194 -4.72 18.41 -3.28
N LEU A 195 -5.27 19.43 -2.63
CA LEU A 195 -5.80 20.63 -3.25
C LEU A 195 -4.72 21.71 -3.28
N ILE A 196 -4.34 22.19 -4.46
CA ILE A 196 -3.40 23.29 -4.63
C ILE A 196 -4.20 24.49 -5.17
N THR A 197 -4.38 25.53 -4.36
CA THR A 197 -5.20 26.73 -4.65
C THR A 197 -4.74 27.90 -3.76
N ASP A 198 -5.10 29.13 -4.11
CA ASP A 198 -5.01 30.31 -3.23
C ASP A 198 -6.23 30.48 -2.31
N GLY A 199 -7.26 29.62 -2.46
CA GLY A 199 -8.49 29.65 -1.69
C GLY A 199 -9.57 30.59 -2.23
N VAL A 200 -9.34 31.27 -3.35
CA VAL A 200 -10.27 32.27 -3.92
C VAL A 200 -11.22 31.64 -4.94
N THR A 201 -12.30 31.02 -4.46
CA THR A 201 -13.39 30.56 -5.34
C THR A 201 -14.24 31.71 -5.93
N SER A 202 -14.77 31.52 -7.13
CA SER A 202 -15.56 32.53 -7.86
C SER A 202 -17.02 32.65 -7.38
N LEU A 203 -17.66 33.80 -7.65
CA LEU A 203 -19.02 34.09 -7.18
C LEU A 203 -20.09 33.10 -7.68
N ALA A 204 -19.94 32.59 -8.92
CA ALA A 204 -20.86 31.62 -9.50
C ALA A 204 -20.77 30.23 -8.83
N ASP A 205 -19.59 29.90 -8.29
CA ASP A 205 -19.33 28.71 -7.51
C ASP A 205 -20.01 28.83 -6.13
N ARG A 206 -19.86 29.99 -5.47
CA ARG A 206 -20.51 30.30 -4.18
C ARG A 206 -22.03 30.19 -4.23
N THR A 207 -22.67 30.63 -5.32
CA THR A 207 -24.14 30.52 -5.47
C THR A 207 -24.66 29.08 -5.53
N ARG A 208 -23.83 28.08 -5.82
CA ARG A 208 -24.23 26.66 -5.82
C ARG A 208 -24.20 26.00 -4.44
N PHE A 209 -23.52 26.62 -3.47
CA PHE A 209 -23.39 26.09 -2.11
C PHE A 209 -24.41 26.66 -1.12
N ARG A 210 -25.25 27.60 -1.55
CA ARG A 210 -26.42 28.02 -0.76
C ARG A 210 -27.60 27.11 -1.12
N THR A 211 -27.72 26.01 -0.38
CA THR A 211 -29.02 25.34 -0.21
C THR A 211 -29.99 26.31 0.44
N ASP A 212 -31.23 26.35 -0.07
CA ASP A 212 -32.34 27.11 0.51
C ASP A 212 -32.94 26.39 1.75
#